data_AF-A0A1F9WA22-F1
#
_entry.id   AF-A0A1F9WA22-F1
#
_cell.length_a   1.000
_cell.length_b   1.000
_cell.length_c   1.000
_cell.angle_alpha   90.00
_cell.angle_beta   90.00
_cell.angle_gamma   90.00
#
_symmetry.space_group_name_H-M   'P 1'
#
loop_
_entity.id
_entity.type
_entity.pdbx_description
1 polymer ?
#
loop_
_entity_poly.entity_id
_entity_poly.type
_entity_poly.pdbx_seq_one_letter_code
_entity_poly.pdbx_strand_id
1 'polypeptide(L)'
;MYKNRAGFRLAAIFAVVYLTPWRALAWEPYVADLYGRYTLSVSSSGAIAAGEEAVTVARIGNNVVHVKLSPKGEDSVKAELSVFAEQDGPGSVLKLIARPVIVGVVGQPMECDLNDGDGRPWLKFRFTPLLKSENHSGPQLDDETLALTDAVFSGALDVNAMYWAWRISVKKDAPFEKVVKYSRVWDILPATREKFWLKTGELIDSGKTRKLNAEEKRRMKAAENKLAELTADQPRYDRALKQHIAAVDKVWQGILATDAMYWAWRITSDKEVTYNSLHKNSDNWVMSRAARDRLFSAIKAILDSGKARPLTPVEEQEYLDATQRAKSAGK
;
A
#
# COMPACT_ATOMS: atom_id res chain seq x y z
N MET A 1 -27.13 36.77 59.78
CA MET A 1 -27.97 36.24 58.70
C MET A 1 -27.14 36.22 57.42
N TYR A 2 -26.92 35.04 56.84
CA TYR A 2 -26.24 34.82 55.56
C TYR A 2 -27.06 35.37 54.38
N LYS A 3 -26.40 36.00 53.39
CA LYS A 3 -26.51 35.60 51.97
C LYS A 3 -25.53 36.34 51.05
N ASN A 4 -24.77 35.51 50.34
CA ASN A 4 -24.03 35.75 49.11
C ASN A 4 -24.70 36.71 48.11
N ARG A 5 -23.88 37.49 47.40
CA ARG A 5 -23.79 37.38 45.93
C ARG A 5 -22.48 37.98 45.40
N ALA A 6 -21.75 37.13 44.70
CA ALA A 6 -20.55 37.42 43.94
C ALA A 6 -20.88 38.23 42.68
N GLY A 7 -20.04 39.20 42.35
CA GLY A 7 -19.95 39.82 41.03
C GLY A 7 -18.59 39.48 40.43
N PHE A 8 -18.56 38.46 39.58
CA PHE A 8 -17.38 38.00 38.85
C PHE A 8 -16.98 39.02 37.78
N ARG A 9 -15.71 39.44 37.78
CA ARG A 9 -15.06 40.11 36.64
C ARG A 9 -14.54 39.05 35.68
N LEU A 10 -15.01 39.08 34.43
CA LEU A 10 -14.46 38.31 33.32
C LEU A 10 -13.07 38.88 32.96
N ALA A 11 -12.02 38.19 33.40
CA ALA A 11 -10.69 38.35 32.82
C ALA A 11 -10.56 37.33 31.69
N ALA A 12 -10.44 37.82 30.45
CA ALA A 12 -10.11 37.02 29.29
C ALA A 12 -8.67 36.49 29.45
N ILE A 13 -8.52 35.19 29.65
CA ILE A 13 -7.24 34.51 29.55
C ILE A 13 -7.17 33.92 28.15
N PHE A 14 -6.33 34.54 27.30
CA PHE A 14 -5.84 33.93 26.07
C PHE A 14 -4.97 32.73 26.45
N ALA A 15 -5.53 31.53 26.41
CA ALA A 15 -4.74 30.32 26.36
C ALA A 15 -4.29 30.11 24.91
N VAL A 16 -3.08 30.59 24.59
CA VAL A 16 -2.35 30.14 23.40
C VAL A 16 -1.95 28.69 23.67
N VAL A 17 -2.80 27.77 23.27
CA VAL A 17 -2.46 26.34 23.22
C VAL A 17 -1.48 26.17 22.08
N TYR A 18 -0.19 26.01 22.42
CA TYR A 18 0.79 25.43 21.52
C TYR A 18 0.37 23.99 21.22
N LEU A 19 -0.44 23.80 20.18
CA LEU A 19 -0.59 22.51 19.53
C LEU A 19 0.79 22.20 18.91
N THR A 20 1.50 21.27 19.51
CA THR A 20 2.73 20.71 18.94
C THR A 20 2.43 20.21 17.52
N PRO A 21 3.08 20.74 16.47
CA PRO A 21 2.77 20.46 15.05
C PRO A 21 3.12 19.03 14.60
N TRP A 22 3.62 18.18 15.50
CA TRP A 22 4.00 16.80 15.19
C TRP A 22 2.80 15.84 15.06
N ARG A 23 1.62 16.21 15.57
CA ARG A 23 0.40 15.38 15.44
C ARG A 23 -0.21 15.38 14.03
N ALA A 24 0.04 16.41 13.22
CA ALA A 24 -0.48 16.46 11.84
C ALA A 24 0.38 15.62 10.87
N LEU A 25 1.71 15.68 11.01
CA LEU A 25 2.64 15.11 10.03
C LEU A 25 2.81 13.58 10.09
N ALA A 26 2.52 12.93 11.23
CA ALA A 26 2.61 11.47 11.34
C ALA A 26 1.34 10.73 10.89
N TRP A 27 0.21 11.44 10.77
CA TRP A 27 -1.09 10.89 10.35
C TRP A 27 -1.47 11.22 8.92
N GLU A 28 -0.93 12.32 8.36
CA GLU A 28 -1.13 12.69 6.96
C GLU A 28 -0.86 11.55 5.95
N PRO A 29 0.14 10.66 6.10
CA PRO A 29 0.34 9.55 5.16
C PRO A 29 -0.72 8.44 5.27
N TYR A 30 -1.31 8.23 6.46
CA TYR A 30 -2.35 7.22 6.72
C TYR A 30 -3.69 7.65 6.14
N VAL A 31 -4.02 8.91 6.37
CA VAL A 31 -5.11 9.66 5.73
C VAL A 31 -4.87 9.60 4.22
N ALA A 32 -3.73 10.07 3.72
CA ALA A 32 -3.41 10.09 2.29
C ALA A 32 -3.56 8.75 1.55
N ASP A 33 -3.19 7.64 2.18
CA ASP A 33 -3.36 6.30 1.61
C ASP A 33 -4.82 5.80 1.62
N LEU A 34 -5.68 6.29 2.52
CA LEU A 34 -7.14 6.06 2.48
C LEU A 34 -7.82 6.88 1.38
N TYR A 35 -7.32 8.10 1.08
CA TYR A 35 -7.95 9.04 0.15
C TYR A 35 -7.45 8.92 -1.30
N GLY A 36 -6.23 8.42 -1.55
CA GLY A 36 -5.69 8.16 -2.91
C GLY A 36 -6.33 6.96 -3.64
N ARG A 37 -7.55 6.56 -3.27
CA ARG A 37 -8.13 5.24 -3.59
C ARG A 37 -9.60 5.31 -3.96
N TYR A 38 -10.02 6.32 -4.72
CA TYR A 38 -11.36 6.33 -5.30
C TYR A 38 -11.26 6.26 -6.82
N THR A 39 -12.06 5.38 -7.43
CA THR A 39 -12.37 5.47 -8.85
C THR A 39 -13.61 6.33 -9.00
N LEU A 40 -13.50 7.36 -9.82
CA LEU A 40 -14.66 8.11 -10.28
C LEU A 40 -15.17 7.44 -11.56
N SER A 41 -16.42 6.97 -11.53
CA SER A 41 -17.16 6.70 -12.74
C SER A 41 -18.22 7.77 -12.95
N VAL A 42 -18.38 8.20 -14.19
CA VAL A 42 -19.45 9.11 -14.60
C VAL A 42 -20.23 8.43 -15.71
N SER A 43 -21.56 8.40 -15.59
CA SER A 43 -22.47 7.76 -16.55
C SER A 43 -21.98 7.90 -18.00
N SER A 44 -21.86 6.75 -18.70
CA SER A 44 -21.37 6.55 -20.08
C SER A 44 -19.90 6.85 -20.40
N SER A 45 -19.07 7.26 -19.44
CA SER A 45 -17.63 7.44 -19.62
C SER A 45 -16.81 6.48 -18.73
N GLY A 46 -15.62 6.09 -19.19
CA GLY A 46 -14.74 5.16 -18.47
C GLY A 46 -14.33 5.67 -17.09
N ALA A 47 -13.80 4.78 -16.25
CA ALA A 47 -13.34 5.12 -14.91
C ALA A 47 -12.10 6.03 -14.93
N ILE A 48 -12.04 7.02 -14.06
CA ILE A 48 -10.92 7.93 -13.90
C ILE A 48 -10.40 7.83 -12.46
N ALA A 49 -9.09 7.66 -12.30
CA ALA A 49 -8.45 7.62 -11.00
C ALA A 49 -8.34 9.04 -10.43
N ALA A 50 -8.77 9.22 -9.17
CA ALA A 50 -8.58 10.47 -8.44
C ALA A 50 -7.51 10.28 -7.35
N GLY A 51 -6.52 11.17 -7.33
CA GLY A 51 -5.52 11.25 -6.27
C GLY A 51 -5.89 12.31 -5.23
N GLU A 52 -5.26 12.25 -4.06
CA GLU A 52 -5.40 13.29 -3.04
C GLU A 52 -4.71 14.58 -3.50
N GLU A 53 -5.37 15.73 -3.30
CA GLU A 53 -4.95 17.07 -3.74
C GLU A 53 -4.73 17.28 -5.25
N ALA A 54 -4.73 16.22 -6.06
CA ALA A 54 -4.69 16.29 -7.50
C ALA A 54 -6.05 16.68 -8.07
N VAL A 55 -6.09 17.76 -8.84
CA VAL A 55 -7.26 18.09 -9.66
C VAL A 55 -7.27 17.14 -10.84
N THR A 56 -8.15 16.14 -10.80
CA THR A 56 -8.37 15.26 -11.95
C THR A 56 -9.37 15.91 -12.90
N VAL A 57 -9.05 15.94 -14.19
CA VAL A 57 -9.90 16.51 -15.25
C VAL A 57 -10.52 15.38 -16.06
N ALA A 58 -11.85 15.35 -16.13
CA ALA A 58 -12.63 14.43 -16.95
C ALA A 58 -13.36 15.19 -18.05
N ARG A 59 -13.39 14.66 -19.28
CA ARG A 59 -14.21 15.20 -20.38
C ARG A 59 -15.36 14.25 -20.69
N ILE A 60 -16.59 14.76 -20.68
CA ILE A 60 -17.84 13.98 -20.77
C ILE A 60 -18.80 14.71 -21.69
N GLY A 61 -18.82 14.31 -22.97
CA GLY A 61 -19.47 15.09 -24.02
C GLY A 61 -18.87 16.50 -24.08
N ASN A 62 -19.73 17.52 -24.02
CA ASN A 62 -19.32 18.92 -24.01
C ASN A 62 -19.01 19.45 -22.60
N ASN A 63 -18.87 18.58 -21.60
CA ASN A 63 -18.58 18.99 -20.23
C ASN A 63 -17.16 18.64 -19.81
N VAL A 64 -16.54 19.53 -19.05
CA VAL A 64 -15.27 19.31 -18.36
C VAL A 64 -15.56 19.26 -16.87
N VAL A 65 -15.13 18.20 -16.19
CA VAL A 65 -15.31 18.03 -14.74
C VAL A 65 -13.95 18.06 -14.07
N HIS A 66 -13.76 19.00 -13.16
CA HIS A 66 -12.63 19.02 -12.24
C HIS A 66 -13.04 18.38 -10.92
N VAL A 67 -12.22 17.46 -10.44
CA VAL A 67 -12.48 16.69 -9.22
C VAL A 67 -11.36 16.95 -8.23
N LYS A 68 -11.72 17.38 -7.03
CA LYS A 68 -10.78 17.52 -5.91
C LYS A 68 -11.26 16.67 -4.74
N LEU A 69 -10.43 15.71 -4.34
CA LEU A 69 -10.66 14.92 -3.12
C LEU A 69 -9.86 15.52 -1.97
N SER A 70 -10.49 15.61 -0.81
CA SER A 70 -9.86 16.06 0.43
C SER A 70 -10.41 15.29 1.62
N PRO A 71 -9.60 15.03 2.66
CA PRO A 71 -10.08 14.47 3.91
C PRO A 71 -11.02 15.45 4.63
N LYS A 72 -12.05 14.93 5.30
CA LYS A 72 -12.94 15.69 6.18
C LYS A 72 -13.08 14.96 7.51
N GLY A 73 -12.03 15.02 8.33
CA GLY A 73 -11.95 14.24 9.57
C GLY A 73 -11.43 12.82 9.32
N GLU A 74 -11.54 11.96 10.34
CA GLU A 74 -10.92 10.63 10.36
C GLU A 74 -11.61 9.64 9.41
N ASP A 75 -12.94 9.67 9.37
CA ASP A 75 -13.76 8.67 8.66
C ASP A 75 -14.54 9.23 7.48
N SER A 76 -14.21 10.42 6.97
CA SER A 76 -14.96 10.98 5.86
C SER A 76 -14.11 11.65 4.77
N VAL A 77 -14.54 11.46 3.53
CA VAL A 77 -13.96 12.02 2.32
C VAL A 77 -14.88 13.13 1.84
N LYS A 78 -14.30 14.26 1.46
CA LYS A 78 -14.98 15.33 0.75
C LYS A 78 -14.54 15.35 -0.71
N ALA A 79 -15.48 15.15 -1.62
CA ALA A 79 -15.30 15.34 -3.06
C ALA A 79 -15.90 16.68 -3.48
N GLU A 80 -15.07 17.58 -4.00
CA GLU A 80 -15.51 18.84 -4.60
C GLU A 80 -15.43 18.70 -6.12
N LEU A 81 -16.58 18.86 -6.80
CA LEU A 81 -16.63 18.84 -8.25
C LEU A 81 -16.82 20.26 -8.77
N SER A 82 -16.15 20.60 -9.87
CA SER A 82 -16.47 21.76 -10.68
C SER A 82 -16.77 21.29 -12.09
N VAL A 83 -18.04 21.40 -12.50
CA VAL A 83 -18.52 20.99 -13.82
C VAL A 83 -18.63 22.23 -14.69
N PHE A 84 -17.99 22.19 -15.85
CA PHE A 84 -17.97 23.24 -16.85
C PHE A 84 -18.60 22.72 -18.15
N ALA A 85 -19.39 23.55 -18.83
CA ALA A 85 -19.75 23.33 -20.23
C ALA A 85 -18.74 24.04 -21.13
N GLU A 86 -18.22 23.34 -22.13
CA GLU A 86 -17.41 23.90 -23.22
C GLU A 86 -18.36 24.58 -24.23
N GLN A 87 -18.13 25.87 -24.50
CA GLN A 87 -18.89 26.62 -25.49
C GLN A 87 -18.11 26.68 -26.81
N ASP A 88 -18.80 26.37 -27.92
CA ASP A 88 -18.21 26.44 -29.25
C ASP A 88 -17.86 27.89 -29.61
N GLY A 89 -16.57 28.12 -29.88
CA GLY A 89 -16.04 29.43 -30.26
C GLY A 89 -14.52 29.42 -30.37
N PRO A 90 -13.90 30.41 -31.04
CA PRO A 90 -12.45 30.53 -31.11
C PRO A 90 -11.88 30.72 -29.71
N GLY A 91 -11.29 29.65 -29.15
CA GLY A 91 -10.65 29.64 -27.83
C GLY A 91 -11.34 28.82 -26.73
N SER A 92 -12.34 27.98 -27.03
CA SER A 92 -13.04 27.08 -26.07
C SER A 92 -13.21 27.68 -24.67
N VAL A 93 -14.24 28.51 -24.47
CA VAL A 93 -14.52 29.08 -23.14
C VAL A 93 -15.26 28.06 -22.28
N LEU A 94 -14.70 27.74 -21.11
CA LEU A 94 -15.33 26.88 -20.12
C LEU A 94 -16.27 27.70 -19.23
N LYS A 95 -17.58 27.44 -19.33
CA LYS A 95 -18.59 28.05 -18.46
C LYS A 95 -18.90 27.11 -17.30
N LEU A 96 -18.61 27.52 -16.07
CA LEU A 96 -19.00 26.78 -14.88
C LEU A 96 -20.53 26.67 -14.79
N ILE A 97 -21.03 25.44 -14.66
CA ILE A 97 -22.48 25.15 -14.59
C ILE A 97 -22.89 24.47 -13.28
N ALA A 98 -21.99 23.77 -12.59
CA ALA A 98 -22.29 23.18 -11.27
C ALA A 98 -21.04 23.05 -10.38
N ARG A 99 -21.25 23.13 -9.05
CA ARG A 99 -20.23 22.89 -8.01
C ARG A 99 -20.74 22.01 -6.86
N PRO A 100 -21.11 20.74 -7.12
CA PRO A 100 -21.55 19.88 -6.04
C PRO A 100 -20.39 19.55 -5.09
N VAL A 101 -20.72 19.44 -3.81
CA VAL A 101 -19.82 18.98 -2.76
C VAL A 101 -20.43 17.75 -2.14
N ILE A 102 -19.74 16.62 -2.23
CA ILE A 102 -20.18 15.34 -1.69
C ILE A 102 -19.30 15.03 -0.49
N VAL A 103 -19.93 14.62 0.61
CA VAL A 103 -19.23 14.12 1.78
C VAL A 103 -19.73 12.72 2.02
N GLY A 104 -18.82 11.76 2.00
CA GLY A 104 -19.14 10.36 2.26
C GLY A 104 -18.21 9.75 3.29
N VAL A 105 -18.66 8.64 3.85
CA VAL A 105 -17.88 7.85 4.80
C VAL A 105 -16.78 7.10 4.05
N VAL A 106 -15.58 7.06 4.61
CA VAL A 106 -14.45 6.32 4.05
C VAL A 106 -14.84 4.85 3.83
N GLY A 107 -14.48 4.30 2.66
CA GLY A 107 -14.80 2.92 2.32
C GLY A 107 -16.25 2.66 1.86
N GLN A 108 -17.11 3.67 1.85
CA GLN A 108 -18.45 3.59 1.24
C GLN A 108 -18.45 4.24 -0.15
N PRO A 109 -19.21 3.69 -1.12
CA PRO A 109 -19.49 4.38 -2.36
C PRO A 109 -20.21 5.71 -2.10
N MET A 110 -19.83 6.75 -2.84
CA MET A 110 -20.52 8.04 -2.82
C MET A 110 -21.16 8.29 -4.19
N GLU A 111 -22.43 8.66 -4.22
CA GLU A 111 -23.14 8.96 -5.46
C GLU A 111 -23.70 10.40 -5.41
N CYS A 112 -23.65 11.08 -6.55
CA CYS A 112 -24.27 12.38 -6.74
C CYS A 112 -24.83 12.49 -8.14
N ASP A 113 -26.12 12.77 -8.20
CA ASP A 113 -26.83 13.04 -9.44
C ASP A 113 -26.93 14.56 -9.62
N LEU A 114 -26.48 15.05 -10.78
CA LEU A 114 -26.84 16.38 -11.25
C LEU A 114 -28.09 16.24 -12.12
N ASN A 115 -29.12 16.98 -11.72
CA ASN A 115 -30.39 17.03 -12.42
C ASN A 115 -30.48 18.29 -13.30
N ASP A 116 -31.21 18.19 -14.40
CA ASP A 116 -31.58 19.35 -15.21
C ASP A 116 -32.69 20.17 -14.54
N GLY A 117 -33.12 21.25 -15.20
CA GLY A 117 -34.20 22.11 -14.69
C GLY A 117 -35.55 21.38 -14.53
N ASP A 118 -35.73 20.24 -15.21
CA ASP A 118 -36.93 19.40 -15.15
C ASP A 118 -36.78 18.25 -14.13
N GLY A 119 -35.69 18.22 -13.37
CA GLY A 119 -35.42 17.21 -12.35
C GLY A 119 -34.91 15.86 -12.89
N ARG A 120 -34.58 15.76 -14.18
CA ARG A 120 -34.04 14.52 -14.77
C ARG A 120 -32.53 14.46 -14.55
N PRO A 121 -31.97 13.33 -14.08
CA PRO A 121 -30.53 13.18 -13.91
C PRO A 121 -29.84 13.18 -15.27
N TRP A 122 -28.91 14.10 -15.47
CA TRP A 122 -28.15 14.23 -16.72
C TRP A 122 -26.66 13.92 -16.54
N LEU A 123 -26.13 13.97 -15.32
CA LEU A 123 -24.80 13.43 -14.97
C LEU A 123 -24.87 12.71 -13.61
N LYS A 124 -24.45 11.44 -13.59
CA LYS A 124 -24.31 10.66 -12.35
C LYS A 124 -22.86 10.42 -12.02
N PHE A 125 -22.39 10.98 -10.92
CA PHE A 125 -21.06 10.73 -10.37
C PHE A 125 -21.12 9.61 -9.35
N ARG A 126 -20.27 8.59 -9.50
CA ARG A 126 -20.08 7.54 -8.51
C ARG A 126 -18.61 7.43 -8.15
N PHE A 127 -18.29 7.78 -6.92
CA PHE A 127 -17.01 7.53 -6.30
C PHE A 127 -17.07 6.16 -5.66
N THR A 128 -16.44 5.19 -6.30
CA THR A 128 -16.31 3.86 -5.72
C THR A 128 -14.97 3.82 -5.00
N PRO A 129 -14.93 3.54 -3.69
CA PRO A 129 -13.66 3.24 -3.06
C PRO A 129 -13.06 2.09 -3.88
N LEU A 130 -11.79 2.23 -4.26
CA LEU A 130 -10.93 1.11 -4.50
C LEU A 130 -10.84 0.40 -3.14
N LEU A 131 -11.90 -0.37 -2.83
CA LEU A 131 -11.72 -1.65 -2.20
C LEU A 131 -10.61 -2.23 -3.06
N LYS A 132 -9.38 -2.22 -2.55
CA LYS A 132 -8.48 -3.30 -2.93
C LYS A 132 -9.41 -4.49 -2.82
N SER A 133 -9.65 -5.19 -3.92
CA SER A 133 -10.04 -6.56 -3.73
C SER A 133 -9.04 -7.04 -2.69
N GLU A 134 -9.56 -7.56 -1.59
CA GLU A 134 -8.73 -8.34 -0.70
C GLU A 134 -8.23 -9.61 -1.43
N ASN A 135 -8.04 -9.56 -2.75
CA ASN A 135 -6.86 -10.07 -3.43
C ASN A 135 -5.61 -9.40 -2.79
N HIS A 136 -5.43 -9.65 -1.51
CA HIS A 136 -4.20 -10.19 -0.98
C HIS A 136 -3.79 -11.35 -1.91
N SER A 137 -3.24 -11.01 -3.08
CA SER A 137 -2.38 -11.91 -3.85
C SER A 137 -1.05 -12.15 -3.13
N GLY A 138 -0.93 -11.64 -1.89
CA GLY A 138 0.03 -12.13 -0.94
C GLY A 138 -0.35 -13.55 -0.52
N PRO A 139 0.64 -14.33 -0.09
CA PRO A 139 0.37 -15.66 0.39
C PRO A 139 -0.66 -15.66 1.52
N GLN A 140 -1.70 -16.50 1.41
CA GLN A 140 -2.72 -16.66 2.43
C GLN A 140 -2.54 -18.02 3.09
N LEU A 141 -2.35 -18.01 4.41
CA LEU A 141 -2.52 -19.20 5.23
C LEU A 141 -4.00 -19.62 5.19
N ASP A 142 -4.27 -20.91 5.39
CA ASP A 142 -5.63 -21.35 5.69
C ASP A 142 -6.16 -20.70 6.98
N ASP A 143 -7.49 -20.63 7.13
CA ASP A 143 -8.13 -19.92 8.24
C ASP A 143 -7.69 -20.43 9.62
N GLU A 144 -7.43 -21.73 9.77
CA GLU A 144 -6.99 -22.33 11.03
C GLU A 144 -5.58 -21.86 11.37
N THR A 145 -4.65 -21.97 10.42
CA THR A 145 -3.27 -21.49 10.62
C THR A 145 -3.22 -19.98 10.80
N LEU A 146 -4.05 -19.21 10.08
CA LEU A 146 -4.16 -17.77 10.25
C LEU A 146 -4.64 -17.40 11.67
N ALA A 147 -5.62 -18.12 12.20
CA ALA A 147 -6.07 -17.92 13.58
C ALA A 147 -4.98 -18.26 14.61
N LEU A 148 -4.21 -19.33 14.39
CA LEU A 148 -3.10 -19.72 15.28
C LEU A 148 -1.95 -18.71 15.26
N THR A 149 -1.58 -18.23 14.07
CA THR A 149 -0.53 -17.20 13.90
C THR A 149 -0.96 -15.86 14.50
N ASP A 150 -2.23 -15.47 14.32
CA ASP A 150 -2.81 -14.30 14.94
C ASP A 150 -2.76 -14.39 16.48
N ALA A 151 -3.12 -15.53 17.06
CA ALA A 151 -3.08 -15.75 18.51
C ALA A 151 -1.65 -15.63 19.07
N VAL A 152 -0.66 -16.21 18.40
CA VAL A 152 0.76 -16.09 18.79
C VAL A 152 1.22 -14.64 18.72
N PHE A 153 0.90 -13.92 17.64
CA PHE A 153 1.29 -12.52 17.48
C PHE A 153 0.62 -11.62 18.52
N SER A 154 -0.69 -11.81 18.73
CA SER A 154 -1.49 -11.08 19.72
C SER A 154 -0.93 -11.26 21.14
N GLY A 155 -0.50 -12.47 21.51
CA GLY A 155 0.17 -12.76 22.79
C GLY A 155 1.53 -12.08 22.98
N ALA A 156 2.13 -11.57 21.90
CA ALA A 156 3.38 -10.81 21.90
C ALA A 156 3.21 -9.37 21.38
N LEU A 157 1.98 -8.85 21.31
CA LEU A 157 1.68 -7.56 20.68
C LEU A 157 2.36 -6.40 21.41
N ASP A 158 2.37 -6.43 22.74
CA ASP A 158 3.02 -5.42 23.59
C ASP A 158 4.52 -5.33 23.31
N VAL A 159 5.18 -6.48 23.22
CA VAL A 159 6.62 -6.59 22.95
C VAL A 159 6.93 -6.17 21.52
N ASN A 160 6.14 -6.61 20.54
CA ASN A 160 6.30 -6.21 19.14
C ASN A 160 6.12 -4.70 18.97
N ALA A 161 5.10 -4.11 19.59
CA ALA A 161 4.85 -2.67 19.54
C ALA A 161 6.01 -1.88 20.16
N MET A 162 6.53 -2.31 21.32
CA MET A 162 7.70 -1.67 21.95
C MET A 162 8.95 -1.76 21.07
N TYR A 163 9.19 -2.92 20.46
CA TYR A 163 10.32 -3.10 19.53
C TYR A 163 10.25 -2.14 18.35
N TRP A 164 9.09 -2.08 17.68
CA TRP A 164 8.91 -1.22 16.51
C TRP A 164 8.92 0.26 16.89
N ALA A 165 8.25 0.65 17.98
CA ALA A 165 8.29 2.01 18.50
C ALA A 165 9.75 2.46 18.72
N TRP A 166 10.59 1.61 19.32
CA TRP A 166 12.01 1.91 19.55
C TRP A 166 12.81 2.09 18.26
N ARG A 167 12.54 1.26 17.25
CA ARG A 167 13.16 1.43 15.93
C ARG A 167 12.74 2.72 15.23
N ILE A 168 11.49 3.10 15.39
CA ILE A 168 10.93 4.30 14.76
C ILE A 168 11.44 5.58 15.45
N SER A 169 11.21 5.73 16.76
CA SER A 169 11.43 7.02 17.44
C SER A 169 12.85 7.20 17.98
N VAL A 170 13.50 6.11 18.42
CA VAL A 170 14.84 6.17 19.04
C VAL A 170 15.93 5.85 18.02
N LYS A 171 15.84 4.71 17.33
CA LYS A 171 16.86 4.30 16.35
C LYS A 171 16.72 5.03 15.01
N LYS A 172 15.50 5.47 14.67
CA LYS A 172 15.15 6.17 13.42
C LYS A 172 15.56 5.40 12.15
N ASP A 173 15.52 4.07 12.20
CA ASP A 173 15.94 3.19 11.10
C ASP A 173 14.77 2.47 10.40
N ALA A 174 13.54 2.72 10.85
CA ALA A 174 12.32 2.20 10.27
C ALA A 174 11.21 3.26 10.40
N PRO A 175 10.88 4.02 9.34
CA PRO A 175 9.76 4.95 9.36
C PRO A 175 8.43 4.24 9.65
N PHE A 176 7.50 4.89 10.35
CA PHE A 176 6.22 4.29 10.74
C PHE A 176 5.40 3.82 9.54
N GLU A 177 5.39 4.62 8.48
CA GLU A 177 4.69 4.36 7.21
C GLU A 177 5.19 3.07 6.57
N LYS A 178 6.51 2.82 6.67
CA LYS A 178 7.14 1.61 6.16
C LYS A 178 6.74 0.37 6.95
N VAL A 179 6.60 0.50 8.28
CA VAL A 179 6.10 -0.58 9.16
C VAL A 179 4.64 -0.90 8.84
N VAL A 180 3.78 0.12 8.72
CA VAL A 180 2.38 -0.04 8.31
C VAL A 180 2.30 -0.75 6.96
N LYS A 181 3.07 -0.30 5.96
CA LYS A 181 3.09 -0.92 4.63
C LYS A 181 3.46 -2.40 4.67
N TYR A 182 4.53 -2.80 5.36
CA TYR A 182 4.99 -4.19 5.37
C TYR A 182 4.18 -5.10 6.28
N SER A 183 3.60 -4.57 7.35
CA SER A 183 2.76 -5.40 8.23
C SER A 183 1.48 -5.90 7.56
N ARG A 184 1.07 -5.30 6.43
CA ARG A 184 -0.08 -5.76 5.63
C ARG A 184 0.09 -7.15 5.01
N VAL A 185 1.34 -7.60 4.84
CA VAL A 185 1.64 -8.95 4.34
C VAL A 185 2.05 -9.89 5.46
N TRP A 186 1.88 -9.49 6.72
CA TRP A 186 2.06 -10.40 7.85
C TRP A 186 0.84 -11.30 7.95
N ASP A 187 1.14 -12.56 8.26
CA ASP A 187 0.21 -13.65 8.49
C ASP A 187 -0.53 -13.46 9.84
N ILE A 188 -1.31 -12.37 9.95
CA ILE A 188 -2.12 -12.00 11.12
C ILE A 188 -3.42 -11.35 10.65
N LEU A 189 -4.45 -11.39 11.49
CA LEU A 189 -5.75 -10.81 11.18
C LEU A 189 -5.67 -9.27 11.12
N PRO A 190 -6.50 -8.62 10.26
CA PRO A 190 -6.55 -7.17 10.17
C PRO A 190 -6.76 -6.46 11.51
N ALA A 191 -7.65 -6.98 12.37
CA ALA A 191 -7.94 -6.39 13.68
C ALA A 191 -6.72 -6.40 14.63
N THR A 192 -5.92 -7.47 14.63
CA THR A 192 -4.70 -7.56 15.44
C THR A 192 -3.61 -6.63 14.91
N ARG A 193 -3.53 -6.50 13.59
CA ARG A 193 -2.62 -5.55 12.93
C ARG A 193 -2.93 -4.10 13.28
N GLU A 194 -4.20 -3.71 13.28
CA GLU A 194 -4.65 -2.38 13.69
C GLU A 194 -4.30 -2.09 15.15
N LYS A 195 -4.60 -3.03 16.07
CA LYS A 195 -4.19 -2.93 17.48
C LYS A 195 -2.68 -2.74 17.62
N PHE A 196 -1.89 -3.43 16.80
CA PHE A 196 -0.44 -3.28 16.79
C PHE A 196 0.00 -1.87 16.34
N TRP A 197 -0.61 -1.31 15.28
CA TRP A 197 -0.31 0.05 14.82
C TRP A 197 -0.67 1.09 15.88
N LEU A 198 -1.88 1.02 16.43
CA LEU A 198 -2.34 1.90 17.50
C LEU A 198 -1.39 1.85 18.69
N LYS A 199 -1.02 0.65 19.15
CA LYS A 199 -0.13 0.49 20.29
C LYS A 199 1.28 1.04 20.04
N THR A 200 1.78 0.87 18.82
CA THR A 200 3.08 1.41 18.42
C THR A 200 3.04 2.95 18.42
N GLY A 201 1.98 3.56 17.89
CA GLY A 201 1.75 5.00 17.91
C GLY A 201 1.68 5.55 19.34
N GLU A 202 0.88 4.93 20.23
CA GLU A 202 0.78 5.30 21.65
C GLU A 202 2.15 5.35 22.35
N LEU A 203 3.02 4.37 22.08
CA LEU A 203 4.36 4.29 22.68
C LEU A 203 5.30 5.38 22.17
N ILE A 204 5.16 5.77 20.90
CA ILE A 204 5.90 6.87 20.29
C ILE A 204 5.44 8.20 20.89
N ASP A 205 4.12 8.46 20.86
CA ASP A 205 3.52 9.71 21.31
C ASP A 205 3.73 9.98 22.79
N SER A 206 3.69 8.93 23.61
CA SER A 206 3.93 9.04 25.05
C SER A 206 5.40 9.23 25.43
N GLY A 207 6.34 9.08 24.48
CA GLY A 207 7.77 9.12 24.75
C GLY A 207 8.28 7.97 25.63
N LYS A 208 7.45 6.95 25.92
CA LYS A 208 7.79 5.79 26.77
C LYS A 208 8.55 4.70 26.02
N THR A 209 8.93 4.97 24.80
CA THR A 209 9.64 4.04 23.94
C THR A 209 11.01 3.67 24.52
N ARG A 210 11.34 2.38 24.54
CA ARG A 210 12.64 1.87 25.03
C ARG A 210 13.05 0.59 24.30
N LYS A 211 14.33 0.26 24.39
CA LYS A 211 14.84 -1.04 23.91
C LYS A 211 14.19 -2.17 24.71
N LEU A 212 13.97 -3.31 24.04
CA LEU A 212 13.54 -4.53 24.71
C LEU A 212 14.57 -4.98 25.75
N ASN A 213 14.09 -5.35 26.93
CA ASN A 213 14.90 -6.00 27.96
C ASN A 213 15.17 -7.48 27.60
N ALA A 214 15.92 -8.21 28.44
CA ALA A 214 16.30 -9.59 28.14
C ALA A 214 15.08 -10.53 28.04
N GLU A 215 14.10 -10.37 28.93
CA GLU A 215 12.90 -11.20 28.96
C GLU A 215 11.99 -10.93 27.76
N GLU A 216 11.78 -9.67 27.42
CA GLU A 216 11.01 -9.28 26.23
C GLU A 216 11.65 -9.81 24.95
N LYS A 217 12.98 -9.78 24.83
CA LYS A 217 13.67 -10.40 23.69
C LYS A 217 13.43 -11.90 23.62
N ARG A 218 13.41 -12.60 24.75
CA ARG A 218 13.09 -14.04 24.80
C ARG A 218 11.65 -14.29 24.36
N ARG A 219 10.69 -13.52 24.88
CA ARG A 219 9.27 -13.59 24.46
C ARG A 219 9.10 -13.35 22.96
N MET A 220 9.73 -12.30 22.42
CA MET A 220 9.70 -12.00 20.99
C MET A 220 10.29 -13.15 20.17
N LYS A 221 11.47 -13.66 20.58
CA LYS A 221 12.12 -14.76 19.85
C LYS A 221 11.31 -16.05 19.90
N ALA A 222 10.67 -16.35 21.01
CA ALA A 222 9.77 -17.49 21.14
C ALA A 222 8.56 -17.36 20.21
N ALA A 223 7.96 -16.17 20.13
CA ALA A 223 6.86 -15.90 19.20
C ALA A 223 7.31 -16.04 17.74
N GLU A 224 8.46 -15.48 17.36
CA GLU A 224 9.04 -15.64 16.01
C GLU A 224 9.25 -17.12 15.65
N ASN A 225 9.84 -17.91 16.55
CA ASN A 225 10.05 -19.33 16.32
C ASN A 225 8.72 -20.06 16.16
N LYS A 226 7.70 -19.72 16.97
CA LYS A 226 6.39 -20.37 16.88
C LYS A 226 5.65 -20.01 15.59
N LEU A 227 5.72 -18.76 15.14
CA LEU A 227 5.20 -18.35 13.84
C LEU A 227 5.91 -19.07 12.69
N ALA A 228 7.23 -19.25 12.79
CA ALA A 228 7.99 -20.01 11.80
C ALA A 228 7.56 -21.49 11.76
N GLU A 229 7.37 -22.13 12.92
CA GLU A 229 6.84 -23.51 13.01
C GLU A 229 5.46 -23.63 12.36
N LEU A 230 4.52 -22.73 12.69
CA LEU A 230 3.15 -22.76 12.16
C LEU A 230 3.10 -22.57 10.64
N THR A 231 4.08 -21.86 10.07
CA THR A 231 4.09 -21.51 8.64
C THR A 231 5.10 -22.31 7.81
N ALA A 232 5.85 -23.24 8.42
CA ALA A 232 6.93 -23.98 7.76
C ALA A 232 6.43 -24.83 6.60
N ASP A 233 5.32 -25.55 6.81
CA ASP A 233 4.75 -26.49 5.85
C ASP A 233 3.48 -25.96 5.17
N GLN A 234 3.06 -24.76 5.54
CA GLN A 234 1.83 -24.19 5.01
C GLN A 234 2.06 -23.67 3.60
N PRO A 235 1.24 -24.11 2.63
CA PRO A 235 1.31 -23.58 1.30
C PRO A 235 0.84 -22.14 1.31
N ARG A 236 1.80 -21.25 1.47
CA ARG A 236 1.64 -19.79 1.39
C ARG A 236 0.81 -19.36 0.18
N TYR A 237 0.91 -20.08 -0.93
CA TYR A 237 0.14 -19.78 -2.13
C TYR A 237 -1.08 -20.69 -2.25
N ASP A 238 -2.24 -20.11 -2.53
CA ASP A 238 -3.43 -20.85 -2.93
C ASP A 238 -3.17 -21.71 -4.18
N ARG A 239 -4.09 -22.63 -4.51
CA ARG A 239 -3.91 -23.54 -5.65
C ARG A 239 -3.78 -22.80 -6.98
N ALA A 240 -4.52 -21.71 -7.19
CA ALA A 240 -4.49 -20.94 -8.42
C ALA A 240 -3.14 -20.23 -8.57
N LEU A 241 -2.66 -19.57 -7.52
CA LEU A 241 -1.36 -18.91 -7.49
C LEU A 241 -0.21 -19.92 -7.63
N LYS A 242 -0.32 -21.13 -7.06
CA LYS A 242 0.64 -22.22 -7.34
C LYS A 242 0.65 -22.61 -8.81
N GLN A 243 -0.50 -22.72 -9.45
CA GLN A 243 -0.60 -23.00 -10.88
C GLN A 243 -0.02 -21.86 -11.71
N HIS A 244 -0.23 -20.60 -11.29
CA HIS A 244 0.37 -19.43 -11.92
C HIS A 244 1.89 -19.46 -11.81
N ILE A 245 2.43 -19.67 -10.60
CA ILE A 245 3.88 -19.80 -10.37
C ILE A 245 4.44 -20.95 -11.20
N ALA A 246 3.77 -22.10 -11.26
CA ALA A 246 4.23 -23.22 -12.08
C ALA A 246 4.23 -22.91 -13.58
N ALA A 247 3.23 -22.16 -14.07
CA ALA A 247 3.19 -21.72 -15.46
C ALA A 247 4.31 -20.72 -15.78
N VAL A 248 4.57 -19.78 -14.87
CA VAL A 248 5.68 -18.82 -14.97
C VAL A 248 7.03 -19.53 -14.91
N ASP A 249 7.23 -20.46 -13.97
CA ASP A 249 8.44 -21.28 -13.85
C ASP A 249 8.72 -22.06 -15.13
N LYS A 250 7.70 -22.62 -15.78
CA LYS A 250 7.86 -23.34 -17.06
C LYS A 250 8.41 -22.44 -18.16
N VAL A 251 7.99 -21.18 -18.20
CA VAL A 251 8.54 -20.20 -19.15
C VAL A 251 10.01 -19.91 -18.83
N TRP A 252 10.34 -19.61 -17.57
CA TRP A 252 11.71 -19.30 -17.15
C TRP A 252 12.66 -20.48 -17.28
N GLN A 253 12.20 -21.72 -17.05
CA GLN A 253 13.01 -22.91 -17.26
C GLN A 253 13.48 -23.04 -18.72
N GLY A 254 12.66 -22.61 -19.68
CA GLY A 254 13.02 -22.62 -21.10
C GLY A 254 14.15 -21.66 -21.46
N ILE A 255 14.36 -20.61 -20.65
CA ILE A 255 15.37 -19.56 -20.92
C ILE A 255 16.35 -19.37 -19.75
N LEU A 256 16.50 -20.37 -18.88
CA LEU A 256 17.24 -20.25 -17.63
C LEU A 256 18.72 -19.87 -17.85
N ALA A 257 19.35 -20.39 -18.91
CA ALA A 257 20.71 -20.05 -19.27
C ALA A 257 20.83 -18.58 -19.72
N THR A 258 19.88 -18.12 -20.53
CA THR A 258 19.79 -16.73 -21.02
C THR A 258 19.58 -15.75 -19.86
N ASP A 259 18.62 -16.01 -18.97
CA ASP A 259 18.36 -15.18 -17.77
C ASP A 259 19.57 -15.18 -16.81
N ALA A 260 20.22 -16.33 -16.62
CA ALA A 260 21.44 -16.41 -15.83
C ALA A 260 22.59 -15.56 -16.41
N MET A 261 22.78 -15.60 -17.74
CA MET A 261 23.78 -14.79 -18.43
C MET A 261 23.50 -13.30 -18.29
N TYR A 262 22.23 -12.90 -18.49
CA TYR A 262 21.77 -11.53 -18.31
C TYR A 262 22.14 -10.99 -16.92
N TRP A 263 21.77 -11.70 -15.85
CA TRP A 263 22.06 -11.26 -14.48
C TRP A 263 23.55 -11.28 -14.16
N ALA A 264 24.30 -12.31 -14.60
CA ALA A 264 25.74 -12.38 -14.37
C ALA A 264 26.49 -11.22 -15.04
N TRP A 265 26.10 -10.84 -16.26
CA TRP A 265 26.66 -9.67 -16.95
C TRP A 265 26.35 -8.37 -16.23
N ARG A 266 25.10 -8.15 -15.80
CA ARG A 266 24.73 -6.96 -15.02
C ARG A 266 25.49 -6.84 -13.70
N ILE A 267 25.75 -7.96 -13.03
CA ILE A 267 26.52 -7.98 -11.78
C ILE A 267 27.98 -7.56 -12.01
N THR A 268 28.58 -7.99 -13.12
CA THR A 268 30.03 -7.81 -13.39
C THR A 268 30.34 -6.51 -14.13
N SER A 269 29.53 -6.16 -15.13
CA SER A 269 29.77 -5.06 -16.06
C SER A 269 29.07 -3.78 -15.60
N ASP A 270 27.74 -3.81 -15.44
CA ASP A 270 26.96 -2.62 -15.08
C ASP A 270 27.11 -2.23 -13.60
N LYS A 271 27.31 -3.23 -12.72
CA LYS A 271 27.46 -3.08 -11.26
C LYS A 271 26.31 -2.37 -10.55
N GLU A 272 25.16 -2.22 -11.22
CA GLU A 272 23.93 -1.68 -10.63
C GLU A 272 23.35 -2.60 -9.55
N VAL A 273 23.70 -3.88 -9.60
CA VAL A 273 23.25 -4.90 -8.66
C VAL A 273 24.40 -5.83 -8.29
N THR A 274 24.50 -6.20 -7.02
CA THR A 274 25.42 -7.24 -6.55
C THR A 274 24.71 -8.59 -6.48
N TYR A 275 25.45 -9.70 -6.50
CA TYR A 275 24.88 -11.04 -6.32
C TYR A 275 24.04 -11.14 -5.03
N ASN A 276 24.55 -10.62 -3.91
CA ASN A 276 23.86 -10.65 -2.62
C ASN A 276 22.58 -9.79 -2.62
N SER A 277 22.61 -8.60 -3.24
CA SER A 277 21.40 -7.78 -3.36
C SER A 277 20.36 -8.40 -4.28
N LEU A 278 20.79 -9.04 -5.37
CA LEU A 278 19.88 -9.76 -6.28
C LEU A 278 19.22 -10.94 -5.56
N HIS A 279 20.00 -11.76 -4.86
CA HIS A 279 19.51 -12.89 -4.08
C HIS A 279 18.55 -12.47 -2.97
N LYS A 280 18.80 -11.33 -2.31
CA LYS A 280 17.87 -10.80 -1.31
C LYS A 280 16.56 -10.30 -1.93
N ASN A 281 16.63 -9.69 -3.10
CA ASN A 281 15.45 -9.13 -3.77
C ASN A 281 14.61 -10.20 -4.48
N SER A 282 15.20 -11.35 -4.83
CA SER A 282 14.54 -12.45 -5.52
C SER A 282 13.51 -13.21 -4.66
N ASP A 283 13.46 -12.92 -3.36
CA ASP A 283 12.37 -13.38 -2.49
C ASP A 283 11.00 -12.83 -2.89
N ASN A 284 10.95 -11.74 -3.64
CA ASN A 284 9.71 -11.13 -4.13
C ASN A 284 9.36 -11.52 -5.58
N TRP A 285 10.13 -12.41 -6.22
CA TRP A 285 9.87 -12.81 -7.60
C TRP A 285 8.74 -13.84 -7.66
N VAL A 286 7.91 -13.75 -8.70
CA VAL A 286 6.85 -14.75 -8.98
C VAL A 286 7.51 -15.98 -9.61
N MET A 287 8.21 -16.75 -8.79
CA MET A 287 8.98 -17.92 -9.17
C MET A 287 9.03 -18.89 -7.99
N SER A 288 9.00 -20.21 -8.23
CA SER A 288 9.17 -21.15 -7.13
C SER A 288 10.60 -21.09 -6.59
N ARG A 289 10.75 -21.49 -5.32
CA ARG A 289 12.08 -21.62 -4.70
C ARG A 289 13.01 -22.52 -5.51
N ALA A 290 12.51 -23.64 -6.04
CA ALA A 290 13.32 -24.58 -6.82
C ALA A 290 13.82 -23.97 -8.14
N ALA A 291 12.97 -23.23 -8.86
CA ALA A 291 13.38 -22.54 -10.09
C ALA A 291 14.38 -21.41 -9.79
N ARG A 292 14.15 -20.67 -8.69
CA ARG A 292 15.06 -19.62 -8.22
C ARG A 292 16.43 -20.18 -7.83
N ASP A 293 16.49 -21.26 -7.07
CA ASP A 293 17.74 -21.90 -6.66
C ASP A 293 18.55 -22.38 -7.88
N ARG A 294 17.88 -22.91 -8.93
CA ARG A 294 18.52 -23.26 -10.20
C ARG A 294 19.09 -22.04 -10.91
N LEU A 295 18.34 -20.95 -10.98
CA LEU A 295 18.80 -19.70 -11.59
C LEU A 295 20.03 -19.14 -10.86
N PHE A 296 19.99 -19.04 -9.52
CA PHE A 296 21.13 -18.54 -8.75
C PHE A 296 22.36 -19.45 -8.81
N SER A 297 22.16 -20.76 -8.94
CA SER A 297 23.25 -21.71 -9.20
C SER A 297 23.88 -21.46 -10.57
N ALA A 298 23.09 -21.23 -11.61
CA ALA A 298 23.57 -20.91 -12.95
C ALA A 298 24.30 -19.56 -13.02
N ILE A 299 23.74 -18.51 -12.39
CA ILE A 299 24.38 -17.19 -12.28
C ILE A 299 25.75 -17.35 -11.61
N LYS A 300 25.80 -18.07 -10.47
CA LYS A 300 27.04 -18.28 -9.74
C LYS A 300 28.09 -19.01 -10.59
N ALA A 301 27.71 -20.05 -11.32
CA ALA A 301 28.62 -20.76 -12.21
C ALA A 301 29.21 -19.85 -13.32
N ILE A 302 28.41 -18.95 -13.89
CA ILE A 302 28.89 -17.98 -14.90
C ILE A 302 29.86 -16.97 -14.28
N LEU A 303 29.54 -16.47 -13.09
CA LEU A 303 30.40 -15.55 -12.35
C LEU A 303 31.73 -16.19 -11.95
N ASP A 304 31.70 -17.39 -11.37
CA ASP A 304 32.90 -18.12 -10.92
C ASP A 304 33.81 -18.50 -12.09
N SER A 305 33.24 -18.73 -13.29
CA SER A 305 34.01 -19.02 -14.50
C SER A 305 34.52 -17.78 -15.25
N GLY A 306 34.11 -16.58 -14.84
CA GLY A 306 34.47 -15.32 -15.53
C GLY A 306 33.89 -15.19 -16.94
N LYS A 307 32.86 -15.97 -17.28
CA LYS A 307 32.27 -16.03 -18.63
C LYS A 307 31.08 -15.08 -18.83
N ALA A 308 30.83 -14.18 -17.88
CA ALA A 308 29.75 -13.22 -17.99
C ALA A 308 29.95 -12.31 -19.22
N ARG A 309 28.92 -12.18 -20.04
CA ARG A 309 28.92 -11.39 -21.28
C ARG A 309 27.54 -10.83 -21.55
N PRO A 310 27.40 -9.73 -22.32
CA PRO A 310 26.08 -9.26 -22.72
C PRO A 310 25.35 -10.36 -23.49
N LEU A 311 24.02 -10.30 -23.46
CA LEU A 311 23.20 -11.14 -24.33
C LEU A 311 23.50 -10.82 -25.78
N THR A 312 23.53 -11.85 -26.62
CA THR A 312 23.48 -11.66 -28.07
C THR A 312 22.10 -11.13 -28.48
N PRO A 313 21.94 -10.52 -29.67
CA PRO A 313 20.63 -10.03 -30.11
C PRO A 313 19.54 -11.12 -30.13
N VAL A 314 19.91 -12.38 -30.40
CA VAL A 314 18.96 -13.51 -30.39
C VAL A 314 18.54 -13.86 -28.96
N GLU A 315 19.51 -13.94 -28.04
CA GLU A 315 19.24 -14.18 -26.61
C GLU A 315 18.44 -13.03 -25.99
N GLU A 316 18.71 -11.79 -26.36
CA GLU A 316 17.97 -10.61 -25.90
C GLU A 316 16.50 -10.67 -26.35
N GLN A 317 16.25 -11.00 -27.61
CA GLN A 317 14.88 -11.19 -28.10
C GLN A 317 14.18 -12.34 -27.37
N GLU A 318 14.87 -13.48 -27.18
CA GLU A 318 14.35 -14.62 -26.43
C GLU A 318 13.98 -14.24 -24.99
N TYR A 319 14.82 -13.44 -24.33
CA TYR A 319 14.59 -12.93 -22.98
C TYR A 319 13.36 -12.02 -22.90
N LEU A 320 13.22 -11.10 -23.85
CA LEU A 320 12.07 -10.19 -23.93
C LEU A 320 10.76 -10.97 -24.18
N ASP A 321 10.79 -11.92 -25.11
CA ASP A 321 9.64 -12.78 -25.43
C ASP A 321 9.22 -13.65 -24.25
N ALA A 322 10.19 -14.24 -23.55
CA ALA A 322 9.94 -15.00 -22.33
C ALA A 322 9.38 -14.13 -21.20
N THR A 323 9.88 -12.90 -21.03
CA THR A 323 9.34 -11.94 -20.07
C THR A 323 7.87 -11.63 -20.38
N GLN A 324 7.51 -11.45 -21.65
CA GLN A 324 6.13 -11.22 -22.05
C GLN A 324 5.25 -12.46 -21.86
N ARG A 325 5.76 -13.66 -22.16
CA ARG A 325 5.06 -14.93 -21.92
C ARG A 325 4.84 -15.18 -20.42
N ALA A 326 5.82 -14.92 -19.57
CA ALA A 326 5.71 -15.04 -18.12
C ALA A 326 4.64 -14.08 -17.57
N LYS A 327 4.60 -12.83 -18.05
CA LYS A 327 3.53 -11.87 -17.69
C LYS A 327 2.15 -12.37 -18.08
N SER A 328 2.01 -12.97 -19.26
CA SER A 328 0.74 -13.52 -19.74
C SER A 328 0.35 -14.81 -19.02
N ALA A 329 1.31 -15.65 -18.65
CA ALA A 329 1.08 -16.90 -17.92
C ALA A 329 0.64 -16.68 -16.46
N GLY A 330 0.90 -15.50 -15.90
CA GLY A 330 0.50 -15.13 -14.54
C GLY A 330 -0.83 -14.37 -14.44
N LYS A 331 -1.56 -14.17 -15.56
CA LYS A 331 -2.90 -13.56 -15.59
C LYS A 331 -3.98 -14.62 -15.44
#